data_AF-A0AAF0L0R9-F1
#
_entry.id   AF-A0AAF0L0R9-F1
#
_cell.length_a   1.000
_cell.length_b   1.000
_cell.length_c   1.000
_cell.angle_alpha   90.00
_cell.angle_beta   90.00
_cell.angle_gamma   90.00
#
_symmetry.space_group_name_H-M   'P 1'
#
loop_
_entity.id
_entity.type
_entity.pdbx_description
1 polymer ?
#
loop_
_entity_poly.entity_id
_entity_poly.type
_entity_poly.pdbx_seq_one_letter_code
_entity_poly.pdbx_strand_id
1 'polypeptide(L)'
;MQKYIVVAAALAMTLGLAACSGGEVASTQPGSAEVEPTPTATKQTPVENIDKTWTFEYQGATGTFTFGDSTDPKVQAVDAARASVGAAPVGLVAVHVDNTNGTSAINMYGMTIVTKDGQQLDSDQGDIISAWMDAAGDDTEKYNALVDVQNNDIAFDLQPGAKGTAVVAFEQPVTSAWRVTVMPAGGFDQVEATAS
;
A
#
# COMPACT_ATOMS: atom_id res chain seq x y z
N MET A 1 -3.96 44.83 -8.39
CA MET A 1 -5.30 44.70 -9.00
C MET A 1 -5.12 44.38 -10.46
N GLN A 2 -5.36 43.14 -10.87
CA GLN A 2 -5.37 42.76 -12.28
C GLN A 2 -6.48 41.72 -12.43
N LYS A 3 -7.56 42.16 -13.08
CA LYS A 3 -8.78 41.39 -13.29
C LYS A 3 -8.57 40.51 -14.51
N TYR A 4 -8.62 39.20 -14.34
CA TYR A 4 -8.72 38.27 -15.47
C TYR A 4 -10.16 37.76 -15.56
N ILE A 5 -10.69 37.95 -16.76
CA ILE A 5 -12.07 37.76 -17.18
C ILE A 5 -12.33 36.26 -17.38
N VAL A 6 -13.42 35.79 -16.80
CA VAL A 6 -14.03 34.47 -17.04
C VAL A 6 -14.60 34.45 -18.46
N VAL A 7 -14.23 33.47 -19.28
CA VAL A 7 -15.01 33.08 -20.46
C VAL A 7 -15.21 31.56 -20.42
N ALA A 8 -16.42 31.18 -20.03
CA ALA A 8 -16.95 29.84 -20.24
C ALA A 8 -17.39 29.72 -21.71
N ALA A 9 -16.94 28.67 -22.39
CA ALA A 9 -17.47 28.28 -23.69
C ALA A 9 -17.95 26.83 -23.61
N ALA A 10 -19.26 26.67 -23.44
CA ALA A 10 -19.97 25.44 -23.71
C ALA A 10 -20.00 25.22 -25.23
N LEU A 11 -19.68 24.02 -25.70
CA LEU A 11 -19.94 23.63 -27.08
C LEU A 11 -20.69 22.30 -27.16
N ALA A 12 -21.62 22.31 -28.10
CA ALA A 12 -22.80 21.47 -28.25
C ALA A 12 -22.53 20.01 -28.66
N MET A 13 -23.48 19.17 -28.25
CA MET A 13 -23.72 17.83 -28.77
C MET A 13 -23.94 17.85 -30.29
N THR A 14 -23.35 16.89 -31.00
CA THR A 14 -23.81 16.49 -32.34
C THR A 14 -24.01 14.97 -32.38
N LEU A 15 -25.25 14.60 -32.63
CA LEU A 15 -25.70 13.25 -32.99
C LEU A 15 -25.21 12.93 -34.40
N GLY A 16 -24.53 11.79 -34.57
CA GLY A 16 -24.19 11.21 -35.87
C GLY A 16 -24.79 9.81 -35.99
N LEU A 17 -25.95 9.71 -36.64
CA LEU A 17 -26.57 8.48 -37.12
C LEU A 17 -26.37 8.41 -38.65
N ALA A 18 -25.65 7.39 -39.10
CA ALA A 18 -25.68 6.77 -40.44
C ALA A 18 -24.63 5.65 -40.46
N ALA A 19 -24.70 4.55 -41.18
CA ALA A 19 -25.73 3.74 -41.85
C ALA A 19 -24.94 2.53 -42.42
N CYS A 20 -25.60 1.39 -42.57
CA CYS A 20 -25.02 0.08 -42.87
C CYS A 20 -24.36 -0.10 -44.25
N SER A 21 -23.40 -1.03 -44.35
CA SER A 21 -23.28 -2.00 -45.46
C SER A 21 -22.36 -3.15 -45.00
N GLY A 22 -22.63 -4.44 -45.14
CA GLY A 22 -23.68 -5.23 -45.77
C GLY A 22 -23.25 -6.71 -45.68
N GLY A 23 -24.21 -7.64 -45.61
CA GLY A 23 -23.94 -9.09 -45.68
C GLY A 23 -24.96 -9.98 -44.97
N GLU A 24 -26.12 -10.22 -45.59
CA GLU A 24 -26.99 -11.41 -45.38
C GLU A 24 -26.21 -12.70 -45.75
N VAL A 25 -26.48 -13.93 -45.28
CA VAL A 25 -27.68 -14.63 -44.80
C VAL A 25 -27.24 -15.88 -44.03
N ALA A 26 -27.93 -16.25 -42.94
CA ALA A 26 -28.40 -17.62 -42.67
C ALA A 26 -29.19 -17.64 -41.34
N SER A 27 -30.51 -17.72 -41.47
CA SER A 27 -31.45 -17.90 -40.37
C SER A 27 -31.55 -19.38 -40.02
N THR A 28 -31.22 -19.76 -38.77
CA THR A 28 -31.82 -20.93 -38.11
C THR A 28 -31.68 -20.87 -36.58
N GLN A 29 -32.85 -20.87 -35.92
CA GLN A 29 -33.17 -21.33 -34.57
C GLN A 29 -33.15 -20.30 -33.40
N PRO A 30 -34.28 -20.10 -32.69
CA PRO A 30 -34.34 -19.23 -31.51
C PRO A 30 -33.84 -20.00 -30.29
N GLY A 31 -32.57 -19.81 -29.93
CA GLY A 31 -32.08 -20.10 -28.60
C GLY A 31 -32.42 -18.91 -27.71
N SER A 32 -33.30 -19.12 -26.73
CA SER A 32 -33.62 -18.14 -25.69
C SER A 32 -32.31 -17.76 -24.97
N ALA A 33 -31.75 -16.59 -25.30
CA ALA A 33 -30.62 -16.03 -24.57
C ALA A 33 -31.14 -15.59 -23.20
N GLU A 34 -31.00 -16.48 -22.23
CA GLU A 34 -31.10 -16.12 -20.82
C GLU A 34 -29.98 -15.13 -20.53
N VAL A 35 -30.35 -13.87 -20.29
CA VAL A 35 -29.42 -12.82 -19.90
C VAL A 35 -29.02 -13.14 -18.46
N GLU A 36 -27.86 -13.76 -18.27
CA GLU A 36 -27.27 -13.88 -16.93
C GLU A 36 -27.11 -12.46 -16.36
N PRO A 37 -27.63 -12.17 -15.16
CA PRO A 37 -27.48 -10.87 -14.55
C PRO A 37 -26.00 -10.62 -14.27
N THR A 38 -25.42 -9.60 -14.91
CA THR A 38 -24.09 -9.08 -14.57
C THR A 38 -24.07 -8.79 -13.07
N PRO A 39 -23.17 -9.40 -12.27
CA PRO A 39 -23.09 -9.13 -10.85
C PRO A 39 -22.81 -7.64 -10.66
N THR A 40 -23.78 -6.95 -10.05
CA THR A 40 -23.60 -5.56 -9.65
C THR A 40 -22.56 -5.56 -8.53
N ALA A 41 -21.37 -5.02 -8.80
CA ALA A 41 -20.36 -4.82 -7.77
C ALA A 41 -20.94 -3.89 -6.71
N THR A 42 -21.34 -4.45 -5.57
CA THR A 42 -21.79 -3.65 -4.43
C THR A 42 -20.59 -2.88 -3.92
N LYS A 43 -20.58 -1.56 -4.14
CA LYS A 43 -19.58 -0.66 -3.56
C LYS A 43 -19.71 -0.78 -2.03
N GLN A 44 -18.78 -1.49 -1.40
CA GLN A 44 -18.77 -1.60 0.05
C GLN A 44 -18.57 -0.20 0.65
N THR A 45 -19.34 0.11 1.69
CA THR A 45 -19.13 1.33 2.47
C THR A 45 -17.78 1.23 3.17
N PRO A 46 -16.89 2.23 3.05
CA PRO A 46 -15.66 2.26 3.80
C PRO A 46 -15.89 2.15 5.30
N VAL A 47 -15.17 1.23 5.95
CA VAL A 47 -15.21 1.00 7.41
C VAL A 47 -13.81 1.23 7.97
N GLU A 48 -13.74 1.93 9.09
CA GLU A 48 -12.50 2.16 9.83
C GLU A 48 -12.03 0.89 10.52
N ASN A 49 -10.76 0.52 10.34
CA ASN A 49 -10.15 -0.69 10.88
C ASN A 49 -8.75 -0.43 11.48
N ILE A 50 -8.48 0.81 11.93
CA ILE A 50 -7.16 1.19 12.45
C ILE A 50 -6.70 0.35 13.65
N ASP A 51 -7.62 0.02 14.56
CA ASP A 51 -7.31 -0.71 15.81
C ASP A 51 -7.34 -2.24 15.65
N LYS A 52 -7.56 -2.75 14.43
CA LYS A 52 -7.67 -4.20 14.17
C LYS A 52 -6.32 -4.81 13.84
N THR A 53 -6.24 -6.12 14.01
CA THR A 53 -5.14 -6.92 13.47
C THR A 53 -5.39 -7.16 11.99
N TRP A 54 -4.39 -6.86 11.18
CA TRP A 54 -4.38 -7.13 9.75
C TRP A 54 -3.55 -8.37 9.46
N THR A 55 -4.05 -9.22 8.57
CA THR A 55 -3.39 -10.45 8.15
C THR A 55 -3.35 -10.56 6.63
N PHE A 56 -2.20 -10.95 6.07
CA PHE A 56 -2.09 -11.34 4.67
C PHE A 56 -1.47 -12.73 4.54
N GLU A 57 -1.79 -13.38 3.42
CA GLU A 57 -1.21 -14.67 3.02
C GLU A 57 -0.51 -14.49 1.68
N TYR A 58 0.70 -15.04 1.56
CA TYR A 58 1.45 -15.02 0.31
C TYR A 58 2.32 -16.27 0.17
N GLN A 59 2.00 -17.12 -0.81
CA GLN A 59 2.78 -18.31 -1.15
C GLN A 59 3.17 -19.20 0.05
N GLY A 60 2.25 -19.35 1.01
CA GLY A 60 2.45 -20.15 2.23
C GLY A 60 3.07 -19.40 3.41
N ALA A 61 3.47 -18.14 3.23
CA ALA A 61 3.82 -17.23 4.32
C ALA A 61 2.59 -16.47 4.82
N THR A 62 2.54 -16.25 6.14
CA THR A 62 1.51 -15.43 6.79
C THR A 62 2.18 -14.21 7.40
N GLY A 63 1.62 -13.02 7.17
CA GLY A 63 2.07 -11.80 7.84
C GLY A 63 0.96 -11.16 8.66
N THR A 64 1.30 -10.64 9.84
CA THR A 64 0.37 -9.95 10.74
C THR A 64 0.92 -8.62 11.23
N PHE A 65 0.05 -7.63 11.39
CA PHE A 65 0.41 -6.31 11.90
C PHE A 65 -0.80 -5.57 12.48
N THR A 66 -0.51 -4.54 13.28
CA THR A 66 -1.47 -3.57 13.81
C THR A 66 -0.93 -2.17 13.57
N PHE A 67 -1.80 -1.19 13.35
CA PHE A 67 -1.37 0.19 13.22
C PHE A 67 -1.22 0.84 14.59
N GLY A 68 -0.24 1.73 14.73
CA GLY A 68 -0.02 2.49 15.97
C GLY A 68 0.62 1.70 17.11
N ASP A 69 0.97 0.42 16.91
CA ASP A 69 1.75 -0.33 17.89
C ASP A 69 3.22 0.10 17.86
N SER A 70 3.63 0.82 18.92
CA SER A 70 5.00 1.28 19.13
C SER A 70 5.78 0.42 20.13
N THR A 71 5.24 -0.73 20.52
CA THR A 71 5.85 -1.59 21.55
C THR A 71 6.90 -2.54 20.99
N ASP A 72 6.90 -2.78 19.67
CA ASP A 72 7.90 -3.61 19.02
C ASP A 72 9.31 -2.99 19.14
N PRO A 73 10.32 -3.74 19.61
CA PRO A 73 11.68 -3.22 19.77
C PRO A 73 12.30 -2.66 18.49
N LYS A 74 11.99 -3.22 17.32
CA LYS A 74 12.48 -2.70 16.03
C LYS A 74 11.85 -1.36 15.72
N VAL A 75 10.55 -1.19 15.98
CA VAL A 75 9.87 0.10 15.83
C VAL A 75 10.49 1.15 16.75
N GLN A 76 10.79 0.79 17.99
CA GLN A 76 11.45 1.69 18.95
C GLN A 76 12.87 2.06 18.51
N ALA A 77 13.64 1.12 17.97
CA ALA A 77 14.99 1.37 17.46
C ALA A 77 14.95 2.35 16.27
N VAL A 78 14.03 2.13 15.33
CA VAL A 78 13.83 3.02 14.18
C VAL A 78 13.39 4.41 14.63
N ASP A 79 12.42 4.51 15.55
CA ASP A 79 11.94 5.78 16.06
C ASP A 79 13.01 6.56 16.84
N ALA A 80 13.85 5.85 17.60
CA ALA A 80 14.98 6.44 18.32
C ALA A 80 16.04 7.01 17.36
N ALA A 81 16.39 6.28 16.30
CA ALA A 81 17.34 6.74 15.29
C ALA A 81 16.82 7.98 14.56
N ARG A 82 15.54 7.97 14.14
CA ARG A 82 14.83 9.14 13.61
C ARG A 82 14.90 10.34 14.57
N ALA A 83 14.56 10.13 15.84
CA ALA A 83 14.55 11.21 16.82
C ALA A 83 15.94 11.80 17.08
N SER A 84 17.01 11.01 16.95
CA SER A 84 18.40 11.46 17.17
C SER A 84 18.86 12.56 16.19
N VAL A 85 18.27 12.60 14.99
CA VAL A 85 18.50 13.64 13.97
C VAL A 85 17.42 14.73 13.97
N GLY A 86 16.47 14.68 14.91
CA GLY A 86 15.41 15.68 15.03
C GLY A 86 14.37 15.63 13.90
N ALA A 87 14.27 14.51 13.17
CA ALA A 87 13.30 14.35 12.10
C ALA A 87 11.86 14.35 12.65
N ALA A 88 10.88 14.69 11.81
CA ALA A 88 9.46 14.68 12.19
C ALA A 88 8.97 13.25 12.50
N PRO A 89 7.92 13.06 13.32
CA PRO A 89 7.31 11.75 13.52
C PRO A 89 6.76 11.17 12.22
N VAL A 90 6.94 9.86 12.04
CA VAL A 90 6.48 9.09 10.87
C VAL A 90 5.57 7.94 11.30
N GLY A 91 4.89 7.31 10.35
CA GLY A 91 4.17 6.07 10.61
C GLY A 91 5.13 4.88 10.52
N LEU A 92 5.25 4.08 11.59
CA LEU A 92 6.03 2.85 11.60
C LEU A 92 5.10 1.68 11.91
N VAL A 93 5.22 0.60 11.13
CA VAL A 93 4.39 -0.60 11.27
C VAL A 93 5.31 -1.81 11.36
N ALA A 94 5.28 -2.50 12.52
CA ALA A 94 5.90 -3.80 12.66
C ALA A 94 5.03 -4.85 11.97
N VAL A 95 5.62 -5.57 11.00
CA VAL A 95 4.98 -6.68 10.31
C VAL A 95 5.67 -7.96 10.71
N HIS A 96 4.96 -8.80 11.47
CA HIS A 96 5.44 -10.11 11.87
C HIS A 96 5.14 -11.11 10.78
N VAL A 97 6.19 -11.71 10.22
CA VAL A 97 6.09 -12.66 9.11
C VAL A 97 6.49 -14.05 9.58
N ASP A 98 5.60 -15.00 9.36
CA ASP A 98 5.85 -16.43 9.46
C ASP A 98 6.00 -17.01 8.05
N ASN A 99 7.25 -17.20 7.62
CA ASN A 99 7.59 -17.82 6.33
C ASN A 99 7.99 -19.30 6.51
N THR A 100 7.59 -19.96 7.61
CA THR A 100 8.01 -21.34 7.88
C THR A 100 7.45 -22.35 6.88
N ASN A 101 6.26 -22.07 6.34
CA ASN A 101 5.62 -22.88 5.30
C ASN A 101 5.70 -22.24 3.90
N GLY A 102 6.32 -21.08 3.77
CA GLY A 102 6.34 -20.38 2.49
C GLY A 102 7.40 -20.94 1.53
N THR A 103 7.19 -20.67 0.25
CA THR A 103 8.02 -21.23 -0.83
C THR A 103 9.00 -20.24 -1.45
N SER A 104 8.95 -18.97 -1.02
CA SER A 104 9.72 -17.87 -1.59
C SER A 104 10.22 -16.92 -0.49
N ALA A 105 11.24 -16.13 -0.79
CA ALA A 105 11.69 -15.08 0.12
C ALA A 105 10.65 -13.95 0.22
N ILE A 106 10.56 -13.32 1.40
CA ILE A 106 9.70 -12.18 1.69
C ILE A 106 10.60 -10.99 2.02
N ASN A 107 10.45 -9.88 1.29
CA ASN A 107 11.24 -8.67 1.50
C ASN A 107 10.42 -7.47 2.00
N MET A 108 9.09 -7.60 2.09
CA MET A 108 8.20 -6.53 2.53
C MET A 108 8.46 -5.20 1.79
N TYR A 109 8.54 -5.28 0.46
CA TYR A 109 8.82 -4.16 -0.43
C TYR A 109 8.02 -2.89 -0.11
N GLY A 110 6.76 -3.04 0.29
CA GLY A 110 6.00 -1.92 0.81
C GLY A 110 4.55 -2.25 1.14
N MET A 111 3.81 -1.19 1.46
CA MET A 111 2.39 -1.23 1.81
C MET A 111 1.69 0.02 1.28
N THR A 112 0.49 -0.18 0.75
CA THR A 112 -0.42 0.89 0.36
C THR A 112 -1.67 0.81 1.23
N ILE A 113 -2.05 1.92 1.84
CA ILE A 113 -3.24 2.04 2.68
C ILE A 113 -4.21 2.98 1.98
N VAL A 114 -5.47 2.56 1.86
CA VAL A 114 -6.58 3.44 1.54
C VAL A 114 -7.32 3.73 2.82
N THR A 115 -7.41 5.00 3.20
CA THR A 115 -8.14 5.49 4.37
C THR A 115 -9.66 5.47 4.14
N LYS A 116 -10.46 5.64 5.19
CA LYS A 116 -11.93 5.65 5.04
C LYS A 116 -12.47 6.81 4.19
N ASP A 117 -11.75 7.92 4.12
CA ASP A 117 -12.06 9.09 3.30
C ASP A 117 -11.50 8.99 1.87
N GLY A 118 -10.79 7.90 1.56
CA GLY A 118 -10.30 7.58 0.23
C GLY A 118 -8.93 8.17 -0.11
N GLN A 119 -8.21 8.71 0.88
CA GLN A 119 -6.79 9.05 0.72
C GLN A 119 -5.97 7.76 0.59
N GLN A 120 -4.99 7.78 -0.30
CA GLN A 120 -3.98 6.73 -0.42
C GLN A 120 -2.71 7.17 0.32
N LEU A 121 -2.18 6.28 1.15
CA LEU A 121 -0.89 6.41 1.80
C LEU A 121 0.01 5.28 1.31
N ASP A 122 1.14 5.62 0.71
CA ASP A 122 2.13 4.66 0.26
C ASP A 122 3.32 4.68 1.22
N SER A 123 3.87 3.51 1.53
CA SER A 123 5.10 3.42 2.29
C SER A 123 6.29 3.87 1.45
N ASP A 124 7.24 4.60 2.04
CA ASP A 124 8.47 5.03 1.36
C ASP A 124 9.67 4.94 2.29
N GLN A 125 10.13 3.71 2.51
CA GLN A 125 11.21 3.43 3.46
C GLN A 125 12.55 4.01 2.98
N GLY A 126 12.79 4.01 1.67
CA GLY A 126 14.04 4.43 1.07
C GLY A 126 14.25 5.94 1.18
N ASP A 127 13.26 6.73 0.79
CA ASP A 127 13.39 8.18 0.80
C ASP A 127 13.35 8.73 2.23
N ILE A 128 12.54 8.15 3.12
CA ILE A 128 12.46 8.54 4.54
C ILE A 128 13.83 8.37 5.23
N ILE A 129 14.47 7.21 5.08
CA ILE A 129 15.75 6.95 5.74
C ILE A 129 16.87 7.76 5.10
N SER A 130 16.88 7.90 3.78
CA SER A 130 17.88 8.72 3.08
C SER A 130 17.83 10.17 3.57
N ALA A 131 16.63 10.73 3.74
CA ALA A 131 16.46 12.07 4.30
C ALA A 131 16.98 12.21 5.74
N TRP A 132 16.84 11.16 6.56
CA TRP A 132 17.40 11.15 7.92
C TRP A 132 18.93 11.07 7.91
N MET A 133 19.50 10.28 7.00
CA MET A 133 20.96 10.18 6.83
C MET A 133 21.54 11.51 6.37
N ASP A 134 20.89 12.20 5.45
CA ASP A 134 21.27 13.55 5.03
C ASP A 134 21.19 14.54 6.20
N ALA A 135 20.16 14.43 7.04
CA ALA A 135 19.98 15.28 8.24
C ALA A 135 21.04 15.03 9.32
N ALA A 136 21.67 13.85 9.37
CA ALA A 136 22.80 13.59 10.25
C ALA A 136 24.04 14.44 9.88
N GLY A 137 24.18 14.81 8.59
CA GLY A 137 25.31 15.57 8.10
C GLY A 137 26.64 14.87 8.39
N ASP A 138 27.60 15.59 8.98
CA ASP A 138 28.93 15.07 9.31
C ASP A 138 28.97 14.26 10.63
N ASP A 139 27.84 14.14 11.34
CA ASP A 139 27.75 13.36 12.57
C ASP A 139 27.78 11.85 12.25
N THR A 140 28.99 11.30 12.25
CA THR A 140 29.26 9.91 11.86
C THR A 140 28.58 8.92 12.81
N GLU A 141 28.40 9.25 14.09
CA GLU A 141 27.72 8.37 15.03
C GLU A 141 26.24 8.24 14.70
N LYS A 142 25.56 9.36 14.42
CA LYS A 142 24.16 9.36 14.00
C LYS A 142 23.95 8.71 12.63
N TYR A 143 24.83 9.01 11.68
CA TYR A 143 24.78 8.40 10.36
C TYR A 143 24.91 6.87 10.45
N ASN A 144 25.90 6.37 11.21
CA ASN A 144 26.09 4.94 11.37
C ASN A 144 24.91 4.28 12.11
N ALA A 145 24.31 4.94 13.11
CA ALA A 145 23.12 4.44 13.78
C ALA A 145 21.93 4.31 12.81
N LEU A 146 21.77 5.23 11.86
CA LEU A 146 20.75 5.14 10.81
C LEU A 146 21.04 4.02 9.82
N VAL A 147 22.31 3.81 9.45
CA VAL A 147 22.73 2.68 8.61
C VAL A 147 22.46 1.35 9.31
N ASP A 148 22.74 1.26 10.61
CA ASP A 148 22.48 0.06 11.40
C ASP A 148 20.99 -0.27 11.46
N VAL A 149 20.14 0.74 11.71
CA VAL A 149 18.68 0.56 11.68
C VAL A 149 18.21 0.17 10.28
N GLN A 150 18.73 0.82 9.23
CA GLN A 150 18.39 0.46 7.86
C GLN A 150 18.70 -1.00 7.59
N ASN A 151 19.89 -1.48 7.96
CA ASN A 151 20.33 -2.84 7.66
C ASN A 151 19.65 -3.92 8.52
N ASN A 152 19.31 -3.60 9.77
CA ASN A 152 18.82 -4.60 10.73
C ASN A 152 17.28 -4.64 10.87
N ASP A 153 16.62 -3.50 10.69
CA ASP A 153 15.21 -3.33 11.04
C ASP A 153 14.31 -3.01 9.84
N ILE A 154 14.86 -2.36 8.81
CA ILE A 154 14.10 -1.90 7.64
C ILE A 154 14.38 -2.78 6.42
N ALA A 155 15.64 -2.97 6.07
CA ALA A 155 16.05 -3.91 5.04
C ALA A 155 15.69 -5.32 5.50
N PHE A 156 14.63 -5.85 4.89
CA PHE A 156 14.07 -7.14 5.25
C PHE A 156 14.24 -8.10 4.08
N ASP A 157 14.78 -9.28 4.36
CA ASP A 157 14.82 -10.40 3.44
C ASP A 157 14.71 -11.70 4.24
N LEU A 158 13.49 -12.24 4.30
CA LEU A 158 13.17 -13.42 5.08
C LEU A 158 13.04 -14.64 4.17
N GLN A 159 14.04 -15.52 4.27
CA GLN A 159 14.10 -16.76 3.50
C GLN A 159 13.01 -17.76 3.92
N PRO A 160 12.61 -18.69 3.02
CA PRO A 160 11.74 -19.81 3.35
C PRO A 160 12.21 -20.59 4.59
N GLY A 161 11.27 -20.98 5.45
CA GLY A 161 11.55 -21.75 6.67
C GLY A 161 11.83 -20.90 7.92
N ALA A 162 11.76 -19.56 7.83
CA ALA A 162 12.08 -18.66 8.93
C ALA A 162 10.89 -17.80 9.39
N LYS A 163 11.06 -17.13 10.52
CA LYS A 163 10.16 -16.07 11.01
C LYS A 163 10.96 -14.79 11.24
N GLY A 164 10.33 -13.64 11.10
CA GLY A 164 10.97 -12.36 11.34
C GLY A 164 9.98 -11.21 11.45
N THR A 165 10.48 -10.04 11.84
CA THR A 165 9.72 -8.79 11.85
C THR A 165 10.37 -7.80 10.89
N ALA A 166 9.57 -7.28 9.96
CA ALA A 166 9.92 -6.14 9.11
C ALA A 166 9.34 -4.85 9.72
N VAL A 167 9.98 -3.72 9.50
CA VAL A 167 9.39 -2.41 9.81
C VAL A 167 9.09 -1.67 8.50
N VAL A 168 7.82 -1.34 8.28
CA VAL A 168 7.37 -0.55 7.12
C VAL A 168 7.10 0.89 7.56
N ALA A 169 7.64 1.85 6.82
CA ALA A 169 7.57 3.27 7.15
C ALA A 169 6.69 4.07 6.18
N PHE A 170 5.95 5.04 6.71
CA PHE A 170 5.09 5.99 5.99
C PHE A 170 5.49 7.41 6.39
N GLU A 171 5.45 8.37 5.47
CA GLU A 171 5.87 9.76 5.73
C GLU A 171 5.12 10.44 6.88
N GLN A 172 3.92 9.94 7.21
CA GLN A 172 3.09 10.45 8.28
C GLN A 172 2.48 9.32 9.12
N PRO A 173 2.12 9.57 10.38
CA PRO A 173 1.39 8.60 11.20
C PRO A 173 0.12 8.09 10.52
N VAL A 174 -0.05 6.77 10.50
CA VAL A 174 -1.27 6.12 9.99
C VAL A 174 -2.36 6.24 11.04
N THR A 175 -3.42 7.00 10.74
CA THR A 175 -4.54 7.29 11.67
C THR A 175 -5.88 6.78 11.15
N SER A 176 -5.94 6.27 9.93
CA SER A 176 -7.11 5.64 9.35
C SER A 176 -6.69 4.52 8.39
N ALA A 177 -7.45 3.42 8.38
CA ALA A 177 -7.28 2.33 7.43
C ALA A 177 -8.63 1.70 7.08
N TRP A 178 -8.96 1.68 5.80
CA TRP A 178 -10.11 0.95 5.25
C TRP A 178 -9.67 -0.27 4.46
N ARG A 179 -8.68 -0.13 3.57
CA ARG A 179 -8.11 -1.22 2.79
C ARG A 179 -6.60 -1.15 2.82
N VAL A 180 -5.94 -2.30 2.92
CA VAL A 180 -4.48 -2.38 2.95
C VAL A 180 -4.02 -3.39 1.91
N THR A 181 -3.12 -2.94 1.04
CA THR A 181 -2.42 -3.78 0.07
C THR A 181 -0.97 -3.88 0.51
N VAL A 182 -0.46 -5.11 0.57
CA VAL A 182 0.93 -5.42 0.94
C VAL A 182 1.66 -5.90 -0.31
N MET A 183 2.94 -5.56 -0.41
CA MET A 183 3.86 -6.02 -1.45
C MET A 183 4.93 -6.94 -0.80
N PRO A 184 4.66 -8.25 -0.59
CA PRO A 184 5.52 -9.08 0.26
C PRO A 184 6.86 -9.45 -0.38
N ALA A 185 6.95 -9.53 -1.71
CA ALA A 185 8.15 -10.01 -2.42
C ALA A 185 8.65 -9.06 -3.53
N GLY A 186 7.96 -7.93 -3.75
CA GLY A 186 8.31 -6.95 -4.78
C GLY A 186 7.11 -6.07 -5.15
N GLY A 187 7.35 -4.96 -5.85
CA GLY A 187 6.31 -3.97 -6.18
C GLY A 187 5.14 -4.49 -7.03
N PHE A 188 5.33 -5.62 -7.72
CA PHE A 188 4.31 -6.26 -8.54
C PHE A 188 3.59 -7.42 -7.83
N ASP A 189 4.13 -7.90 -6.72
CA ASP A 189 3.57 -9.01 -5.96
C ASP A 189 2.64 -8.46 -4.87
N GLN A 190 1.43 -8.10 -5.26
CA GLN A 190 0.46 -7.45 -4.36
C GLN A 190 -0.56 -8.43 -3.81
N VAL A 191 -0.81 -8.35 -2.50
CA VAL A 191 -1.90 -9.08 -1.82
C VAL A 191 -2.68 -8.13 -0.93
N GLU A 192 -3.99 -8.33 -0.82
CA GLU A 192 -4.82 -7.58 0.12
C GLU A 192 -4.70 -8.20 1.51
N ALA A 193 -4.48 -7.36 2.53
CA ALA A 193 -4.56 -7.77 3.92
C ALA A 193 -6.01 -7.65 4.42
N THR A 194 -6.39 -8.52 5.33
CA THR A 194 -7.74 -8.56 5.92
C THR A 194 -7.69 -8.19 7.39
N ALA A 195 -8.64 -7.36 7.83
CA ALA A 195 -8.74 -6.93 9.22
C ALA A 195 -9.67 -7.84 10.02
N SER A 196 -9.23 -8.32 11.18
CA SER A 196 -9.99 -9.17 12.11
C SER A 196 -10.13 -8.53 13.48
#